data_AF-A0AAU9VCQ6-F1
#
_entry.id   AF-A0AAU9VCQ6-F1
#
_cell.length_a   1.000
_cell.length_b   1.000
_cell.length_c   1.000
_cell.angle_alpha   90.00
_cell.angle_beta   90.00
_cell.angle_gamma   90.00
#
_symmetry.space_group_name_H-M   'P 1'
#
loop_
_entity.id
_entity.type
_entity.pdbx_description
1 polymer ?
#
loop_
_entity_poly.entity_id
_entity_poly.type
_entity_poly.pdbx_seq_one_letter_code
_entity_poly.pdbx_strand_id
1 'polypeptide(L)'
;MVLCLSNAIDCDIKKTGIRDIYRVQKERERDKKVVKNNGSIPIIVETSSTILKADVLKQSKSFHIKNKQKLCAKHLELKKNEEVPIYVSEQLTAKAARLFFLARDLSKSRTYKFCWTSYGWVYVRKDEQFPIIAIKSEAQVQRLLLDT
;
A
#
# COMPACT_ATOMS: atom_id res chain seq x y z
N MET A 1 -18.69 1.94 2.36
CA MET A 1 -17.26 2.29 2.22
C MET A 1 -16.49 1.36 1.28
N VAL A 2 -16.22 0.08 1.63
CA VAL A 2 -15.44 -0.82 0.74
C VAL A 2 -16.13 -1.07 -0.61
N LEU A 3 -17.46 -1.22 -0.63
CA LEU A 3 -18.22 -1.33 -1.88
C LEU A 3 -18.22 -0.02 -2.68
N CYS A 4 -18.28 1.14 -2.01
CA CYS A 4 -18.15 2.44 -2.66
C CYS A 4 -16.76 2.61 -3.31
N LEU A 5 -15.70 2.17 -2.60
CA LEU A 5 -14.34 2.11 -3.17
C LEU A 5 -14.32 1.23 -4.43
N SER A 6 -14.93 0.04 -4.34
CA SER A 6 -15.03 -0.91 -5.45
C SER A 6 -15.58 -0.25 -6.72
N ASN A 7 -16.71 0.46 -6.58
CA ASN A 7 -17.34 1.17 -7.67
C ASN A 7 -16.44 2.29 -8.21
N ALA A 8 -15.79 3.05 -7.33
CA ALA A 8 -14.93 4.15 -7.72
C ALA A 8 -13.68 3.72 -8.50
N ILE A 9 -13.15 2.52 -8.24
CA ILE A 9 -11.94 2.01 -8.90
C ILE A 9 -12.23 1.01 -10.03
N ASP A 10 -13.49 0.82 -10.42
CA ASP A 10 -13.91 -0.20 -11.40
C ASP A 10 -13.44 -1.62 -11.03
N CYS A 11 -13.65 -2.02 -9.77
CA CYS A 11 -13.40 -3.39 -9.30
C CYS A 11 -14.73 -4.04 -8.88
N ASP A 12 -14.91 -5.35 -9.10
CA ASP A 12 -16.12 -6.09 -8.70
C ASP A 12 -15.90 -6.79 -7.34
N ILE A 13 -15.94 -6.03 -6.24
CA ILE A 13 -15.92 -6.57 -4.89
C ILE A 13 -17.34 -6.89 -4.45
N LYS A 14 -17.62 -8.18 -4.28
CA LYS A 14 -18.87 -8.66 -3.67
C LYS A 14 -18.72 -8.71 -2.15
N LYS A 15 -19.84 -8.61 -1.41
CA LYS A 15 -19.85 -8.74 0.06
C LYS A 15 -19.23 -10.07 0.53
N THR A 16 -19.49 -11.16 -0.18
CA THR A 16 -18.89 -12.48 0.06
C THR A 16 -17.38 -12.50 -0.15
N GLY A 17 -16.84 -11.54 -0.90
CA GLY A 17 -15.42 -11.34 -1.12
C GLY A 17 -14.69 -10.74 0.09
N ILE A 18 -15.42 -10.22 1.07
CA ILE A 18 -14.88 -9.55 2.26
C ILE A 18 -15.03 -10.50 3.46
N ARG A 19 -13.93 -10.84 4.11
CA ARG A 19 -13.95 -11.65 5.34
C ARG A 19 -14.13 -10.80 6.58
N ASP A 20 -13.42 -9.68 6.67
CA ASP A 20 -13.46 -8.81 7.83
C ASP A 20 -13.08 -7.37 7.47
N ILE A 21 -13.53 -6.42 8.28
CA ILE A 21 -13.18 -4.99 8.20
C ILE A 21 -12.99 -4.46 9.62
N TYR A 22 -11.78 -4.02 9.93
CA TYR A 22 -11.45 -3.52 11.27
C TYR A 22 -10.41 -2.41 11.23
N ARG A 23 -10.14 -1.81 12.39
CA ARG A 23 -9.03 -0.86 12.59
C ARG A 23 -8.13 -1.41 13.68
N VAL A 24 -6.82 -1.35 13.46
CA VAL A 24 -5.85 -1.77 14.49
C VAL A 24 -5.83 -0.72 15.60
N GLN A 25 -6.27 -1.09 16.80
CA GLN A 25 -6.18 -0.20 17.95
C GLN A 25 -4.70 0.08 18.24
N LYS A 26 -4.34 1.35 18.42
CA LYS A 26 -3.08 1.67 19.09
C LYS A 26 -3.26 1.33 20.55
N GLU A 27 -2.38 0.48 21.09
CA GLU A 27 -2.31 0.25 22.52
C GLU A 27 -2.27 1.62 23.20
N ARG A 28 -3.23 1.88 24.09
CA ARG A 28 -3.23 3.11 24.89
C ARG A 28 -2.02 2.98 25.80
N GLU A 29 -0.92 3.66 25.48
CA GLU A 29 0.18 3.85 26.42
C GLU A 29 -0.46 4.41 27.70
N ARG A 30 -0.51 3.58 28.74
CA ARG A 30 -1.19 3.85 30.01
C ARG A 30 -0.55 5.00 30.77
N ASP A 31 0.66 5.42 30.38
CA ASP A 31 1.39 6.48 31.02
C ASP A 31 2.14 7.37 30.01
N LYS A 32 1.79 8.66 30.03
CA LYS A 32 2.56 9.84 29.57
C LYS A 32 2.55 10.17 28.06
N LYS A 33 1.98 11.35 27.79
CA LYS A 33 1.93 12.09 26.51
C LYS A 33 1.21 11.36 25.40
N VAL A 34 -0.07 11.71 25.24
CA VAL A 34 -0.80 11.58 23.96
C VAL A 34 0.06 12.23 22.88
N VAL A 35 0.88 11.44 22.19
CA VAL A 35 1.40 11.82 20.89
C VAL A 35 0.15 11.93 20.02
N LYS A 36 -0.34 13.16 19.86
CA LYS A 36 -1.36 13.53 18.88
C LYS A 36 -0.78 13.31 17.49
N ASN A 37 -0.56 12.05 17.12
CA ASN A 37 -0.56 11.67 15.72
C ASN A 37 -2.02 11.76 15.30
N ASN A 38 -2.42 12.94 14.84
CA ASN A 38 -3.71 13.23 14.18
C ASN A 38 -3.95 12.37 12.91
N GLY A 39 -3.07 11.42 12.59
CA GLY A 39 -3.25 10.48 11.50
C GLY A 39 -4.33 9.46 11.82
N SER A 40 -5.35 9.37 10.95
CA SER A 40 -6.39 8.35 11.06
C SER A 40 -5.78 6.96 11.07
N ILE A 41 -6.18 6.12 12.02
CA ILE A 41 -5.82 4.69 12.04
C ILE A 41 -6.27 4.06 10.71
N PRO A 42 -5.43 3.28 9.99
CA PRO A 42 -5.84 2.68 8.72
C PRO A 42 -7.02 1.71 8.93
N ILE A 43 -7.89 1.62 7.92
CA ILE A 43 -8.91 0.57 7.85
C ILE A 43 -8.28 -0.63 7.19
N ILE A 44 -8.32 -1.76 7.88
CA ILE A 44 -7.88 -3.05 7.35
C ILE A 44 -9.09 -3.76 6.78
N VAL A 45 -8.96 -4.23 5.54
CA VAL A 45 -9.97 -5.01 4.85
C VAL A 45 -9.36 -6.37 4.53
N GLU A 46 -9.91 -7.41 5.12
CA GLU A 46 -9.56 -8.78 4.77
C GLU A 46 -10.42 -9.27 3.63
N THR A 47 -9.78 -9.76 2.58
CA THR A 47 -10.45 -10.36 1.43
C THR A 47 -10.41 -11.87 1.53
N SER A 48 -11.40 -12.53 0.93
CA SER A 48 -11.50 -13.98 0.86
C SER A 48 -10.35 -14.63 0.08
N SER A 49 -9.77 -13.92 -0.88
CA SER A 49 -8.69 -14.41 -1.73
C SER A 49 -7.61 -13.36 -1.98
N THR A 50 -6.37 -13.84 -2.17
CA THR A 50 -5.22 -13.00 -2.55
C THR A 50 -5.38 -12.40 -3.95
N ILE A 51 -6.13 -13.06 -4.83
CA ILE A 51 -6.45 -12.59 -6.19
C ILE A 51 -7.32 -11.33 -6.11
N LEU A 52 -8.38 -11.36 -5.29
CA LEU A 52 -9.26 -10.19 -5.09
C LEU A 52 -8.48 -9.01 -4.51
N LYS A 53 -7.63 -9.25 -3.50
CA LYS A 53 -6.72 -8.22 -2.97
C LYS A 53 -5.83 -7.62 -4.07
N ALA A 54 -5.20 -8.47 -4.88
CA ALA A 54 -4.29 -8.03 -5.93
C ALA A 54 -5.01 -7.19 -6.99
N ASP A 55 -6.23 -7.58 -7.36
CA ASP A 55 -7.07 -6.84 -8.30
C ASP A 55 -7.45 -5.45 -7.74
N VAL A 56 -7.94 -5.39 -6.51
CA VAL A 56 -8.26 -4.11 -5.82
C VAL A 56 -7.05 -3.17 -5.81
N LEU A 57 -5.86 -3.67 -5.48
CA LEU A 57 -4.63 -2.87 -5.47
C LEU A 57 -4.22 -2.40 -6.87
N LYS A 58 -4.35 -3.27 -7.89
CA LYS A 58 -4.08 -2.94 -9.29
C LYS A 58 -5.03 -1.84 -9.76
N GLN A 59 -6.34 -2.02 -9.57
CA GLN A 59 -7.37 -1.08 -9.97
C GLN A 59 -7.23 0.26 -9.24
N SER A 60 -6.88 0.25 -7.95
CA SER A 60 -6.58 1.48 -7.20
C SER A 60 -5.39 2.27 -7.77
N LYS A 61 -4.36 1.59 -8.27
CA LYS A 61 -3.24 2.25 -8.97
C LYS A 61 -3.68 2.75 -10.35
N SER A 62 -4.40 1.94 -11.11
CA SER A 62 -4.93 2.30 -12.43
C SER A 62 -5.87 3.50 -12.38
N PHE A 63 -6.61 3.69 -11.29
CA PHE A 63 -7.44 4.88 -11.07
C PHE A 63 -6.63 6.18 -11.24
N HIS A 64 -5.42 6.25 -10.68
CA HIS A 64 -4.56 7.44 -10.76
C HIS A 64 -3.93 7.66 -12.13
N ILE A 65 -3.90 6.63 -12.99
CA ILE A 65 -3.44 6.72 -14.38
C ILE A 65 -4.59 7.25 -15.26
N LYS A 66 -5.80 6.74 -15.04
CA LYS A 66 -7.00 7.08 -15.81
C LYS A 66 -7.57 8.46 -15.45
N ASN A 67 -7.43 8.86 -14.18
CA ASN A 67 -8.06 10.08 -13.66
C ASN A 67 -7.00 11.12 -13.28
N LYS A 68 -7.27 12.39 -13.62
CA LYS A 68 -6.44 13.52 -13.18
C LYS A 68 -6.54 13.75 -11.67
N GLN A 69 -7.70 13.45 -11.08
CA GLN A 69 -7.93 13.58 -9.64
C GLN A 69 -7.42 12.35 -8.89
N LYS A 70 -6.89 12.58 -7.68
CA LYS A 70 -6.51 11.49 -6.78
C LYS A 70 -7.75 10.85 -6.17
N LEU A 71 -7.63 9.59 -5.79
CA LEU A 71 -8.65 8.93 -4.98
C LEU A 71 -8.81 9.70 -3.67
N CYS A 72 -10.03 10.03 -3.29
CA CYS A 72 -10.35 10.88 -2.13
C CYS A 72 -11.72 10.55 -1.53
N ALA A 73 -12.04 11.14 -0.38
CA ALA A 73 -13.22 10.82 0.44
C ALA A 73 -14.55 10.85 -0.32
N LYS A 74 -14.72 11.76 -1.29
CA LYS A 74 -15.94 11.82 -2.13
C LYS A 74 -16.19 10.53 -2.92
N HIS A 75 -15.14 9.85 -3.36
CA HIS A 75 -15.22 8.57 -4.06
C HIS A 75 -15.70 7.43 -3.14
N LEU A 76 -15.70 7.65 -1.82
CA LEU A 76 -16.29 6.74 -0.83
C LEU A 76 -17.65 7.20 -0.33
N GLU A 77 -18.26 8.19 -1.01
CA GLU A 77 -19.55 8.81 -0.64
C GLU A 77 -19.53 9.50 0.72
N LEU A 78 -18.34 9.91 1.18
CA LEU A 78 -18.19 10.65 2.43
C LEU A 78 -18.45 12.14 2.19
N LYS A 79 -19.53 12.67 2.77
CA LYS A 79 -19.96 14.07 2.62
C LYS A 79 -19.12 15.10 3.39
N LYS A 80 -18.19 14.64 4.22
CA LYS A 80 -17.31 15.51 5.02
C LYS A 80 -15.88 15.35 4.54
N ASN A 81 -15.19 16.47 4.35
CA ASN A 81 -13.81 16.51 3.89
C ASN A 81 -13.62 15.75 2.57
N GLU A 82 -14.53 15.97 1.62
CA GLU A 82 -14.66 15.24 0.34
C GLU A 82 -13.37 15.14 -0.47
N GLU A 83 -12.53 16.18 -0.44
CA GLU A 83 -11.27 16.22 -1.19
C GLU A 83 -10.08 15.61 -0.44
N VAL A 84 -10.27 15.05 0.77
CA VAL A 84 -9.17 14.40 1.50
C VAL A 84 -8.72 13.15 0.75
N PRO A 85 -7.43 13.07 0.34
CA PRO A 85 -6.93 11.95 -0.43
C PRO A 85 -6.92 10.66 0.39
N ILE A 86 -7.19 9.55 -0.29
CA ILE A 86 -7.22 8.21 0.27
C ILE A 86 -6.15 7.37 -0.40
N TYR A 87 -5.46 6.59 0.42
CA TYR A 87 -4.40 5.70 -0.02
C TYR A 87 -4.83 4.26 0.22
N VAL A 88 -4.69 3.44 -0.82
CA VAL A 88 -4.94 2.00 -0.76
C VAL A 88 -3.59 1.31 -0.90
N SER A 89 -3.22 0.54 0.10
CA SER A 89 -1.94 -0.18 0.15
C SER A 89 -2.11 -1.58 0.70
N GLU A 90 -1.22 -2.47 0.30
CA GLU A 90 -1.11 -3.79 0.91
C GLU A 90 -0.62 -3.65 2.36
N GLN A 91 -1.19 -4.45 3.27
CA GLN A 91 -0.67 -4.57 4.62
C GLN A 91 0.51 -5.55 4.63
N LEU A 92 1.69 -5.05 4.95
CA LEU A 92 2.92 -5.84 5.00
C LEU A 92 3.18 -6.36 6.41
N THR A 93 3.88 -7.48 6.52
CA THR A 93 4.47 -7.92 7.79
C THR A 93 5.54 -6.92 8.23
N ALA A 94 5.88 -6.89 9.53
CA ALA A 94 6.92 -6.00 10.05
C ALA A 94 8.25 -6.15 9.29
N LYS A 95 8.64 -7.40 8.98
CA LYS A 95 9.83 -7.70 8.18
C LYS A 95 9.72 -7.14 6.76
N ALA A 96 8.62 -7.38 6.05
CA ALA A 96 8.45 -6.90 4.68
C ALA A 96 8.35 -5.36 4.62
N ALA A 97 7.69 -4.73 5.60
CA ALA A 97 7.64 -3.27 5.72
C ALA A 97 9.04 -2.67 5.94
N ARG A 98 9.85 -3.29 6.80
CA ARG A 98 11.26 -2.92 7.01
C ARG A 98 12.09 -3.06 5.73
N LEU A 99 11.97 -4.17 5.02
CA LEU A 99 12.65 -4.37 3.75
C LEU A 99 12.19 -3.37 2.68
N PHE A 100 10.89 -3.06 2.63
CA PHE A 100 10.36 -2.08 1.68
C PHE A 100 10.89 -0.68 1.97
N PHE A 101 10.97 -0.29 3.25
CA PHE A 101 11.58 0.98 3.65
C PHE A 101 13.02 1.09 3.16
N LEU A 102 13.85 0.08 3.41
CA LEU A 102 15.26 0.07 2.98
C LEU A 102 15.40 0.01 1.45
N ALA A 103 14.60 -0.82 0.77
CA ALA A 103 14.64 -0.97 -0.67
C ALA A 103 14.24 0.32 -1.42
N ARG A 104 13.54 1.26 -0.77
CA ARG A 104 13.26 2.57 -1.38
C ARG A 104 14.51 3.44 -1.52
N ASP A 105 15.56 3.22 -0.72
CA ASP A 105 16.79 3.99 -0.86
C ASP A 105 17.53 3.64 -2.16
N LEU A 106 17.42 2.40 -2.63
CA LEU A 106 17.86 1.99 -3.98
C LEU A 106 17.20 2.84 -5.06
N SER A 107 15.90 3.12 -4.93
CA SER A 107 15.21 3.98 -5.90
C SER A 107 15.62 5.45 -5.81
N LYS A 108 15.91 5.95 -4.60
CA LYS A 108 16.41 7.32 -4.40
C LYS A 108 17.80 7.52 -4.95
N SER A 109 18.65 6.49 -4.93
CA SER A 109 19.99 6.50 -5.52
C SER A 109 19.97 6.60 -7.06
N ARG A 110 18.78 6.57 -7.69
CA ARG A 110 18.55 6.63 -9.16
C ARG A 110 19.12 5.47 -9.98
N THR A 111 19.65 4.44 -9.32
CA THR A 111 20.14 3.22 -9.97
C THR A 111 19.05 2.17 -10.18
N TYR A 112 17.99 2.24 -9.37
CA TYR A 112 16.79 1.43 -9.53
C TYR A 112 15.57 2.30 -9.84
N LYS A 113 15.08 2.26 -11.07
CA LYS A 113 13.90 3.03 -11.50
C LYS A 113 12.62 2.59 -10.80
N PHE A 114 12.53 1.32 -10.39
CA PHE A 114 11.31 0.74 -9.85
C PHE A 114 11.53 0.06 -8.50
N CYS A 115 10.63 0.34 -7.55
CA CYS A 115 10.53 -0.35 -6.27
C CYS A 115 9.04 -0.48 -5.89
N TRP A 116 8.57 -1.70 -5.64
CA TRP A 116 7.16 -1.95 -5.35
C TRP A 116 6.96 -3.20 -4.49
N THR A 117 5.75 -3.36 -3.97
CA THR A 117 5.33 -4.57 -3.26
C THR A 117 4.28 -5.33 -4.06
N SER A 118 4.30 -6.66 -3.93
CA SER A 118 3.26 -7.54 -4.48
C SER A 118 3.26 -8.87 -3.72
N TYR A 119 2.09 -9.33 -3.31
CA TYR A 119 1.92 -10.58 -2.55
C TYR A 119 2.81 -10.64 -1.28
N GLY A 120 2.98 -9.52 -0.59
CA GLY A 120 3.82 -9.41 0.61
C GLY A 120 5.33 -9.40 0.34
N TRP A 121 5.76 -9.54 -0.92
CA TRP A 121 7.16 -9.45 -1.32
C TRP A 121 7.52 -8.04 -1.75
N VAL A 122 8.80 -7.70 -1.60
CA VAL A 122 9.39 -6.43 -2.04
C VAL A 122 10.23 -6.70 -3.27
N TYR A 123 10.02 -5.90 -4.32
CA TYR A 123 10.72 -6.03 -5.59
C TYR A 123 11.37 -4.71 -5.98
N VAL A 124 12.53 -4.82 -6.63
CA VAL A 124 13.22 -3.70 -7.28
C VAL A 124 13.61 -4.08 -8.70
N ARG A 125 13.75 -3.08 -9.57
CA ARG A 125 14.20 -3.26 -10.95
C ARG A 125 14.96 -2.03 -11.42
N LYS A 126 16.11 -2.24 -12.08
CA LYS A 126 16.96 -1.16 -12.60
C LYS A 126 16.24 -0.33 -13.66
N ASP A 127 15.79 -0.99 -14.73
CA ASP A 127 14.95 -0.43 -15.78
C ASP A 127 14.13 -1.54 -16.47
N GLU A 128 13.44 -1.22 -17.56
CA GLU A 128 12.63 -2.16 -18.35
C GLU A 128 13.42 -3.28 -19.05
N GLN A 129 14.74 -3.21 -19.12
CA GLN A 129 15.63 -4.20 -19.75
C GLN A 129 16.22 -5.18 -18.72
N PHE A 130 16.43 -4.75 -17.47
CA PHE A 130 16.97 -5.62 -16.43
C PHE A 130 15.92 -6.54 -15.78
N PRO A 131 16.32 -7.68 -15.19
CA PRO A 131 15.41 -8.57 -14.48
C PRO A 131 14.85 -7.96 -13.20
N ILE A 132 13.69 -8.45 -12.76
CA ILE A 132 13.09 -8.11 -11.48
C ILE A 132 13.84 -8.83 -10.35
N ILE A 133 14.21 -8.10 -9.30
CA ILE A 133 14.91 -8.64 -8.13
C ILE A 133 13.96 -8.63 -6.93
N ALA A 134 13.75 -9.80 -6.33
CA ALA A 134 13.05 -9.90 -5.04
C ALA A 134 14.04 -9.63 -3.88
N ILE A 135 13.68 -8.70 -3.01
CA ILE A 135 14.46 -8.36 -1.80
C ILE A 135 14.08 -9.33 -0.69
N LYS A 136 15.06 -10.12 -0.24
CA LYS A 136 14.89 -11.18 0.78
C LYS A 136 15.51 -10.82 2.13
N SER A 137 16.48 -9.90 2.15
CA SER A 137 17.20 -9.50 3.36
C SER A 137 17.73 -8.06 3.29
N GLU A 138 18.04 -7.48 4.45
CA GLU A 138 18.67 -6.16 4.54
C GLU A 138 20.07 -6.16 3.91
N ALA A 139 20.84 -7.23 4.12
CA ALA A 139 22.18 -7.39 3.54
C ALA A 139 22.18 -7.42 2.01
N GLN A 140 21.10 -7.90 1.38
CA GLN A 140 20.95 -7.83 -0.08
C GLN A 140 20.78 -6.37 -0.54
N VAL A 141 19.98 -5.57 0.18
CA VAL A 141 19.81 -4.14 -0.14
C VAL A 141 21.14 -3.41 -0.06
N GLN A 142 21.94 -3.68 0.97
CA GLN A 142 23.26 -3.05 1.15
C GLN A 142 24.23 -3.40 0.01
N ARG A 143 24.29 -4.67 -0.40
CA ARG A 143 25.10 -5.08 -1.55
C ARG A 143 24.68 -4.36 -2.84
N LEU A 144 23.37 -4.30 -3.10
CA LEU A 144 22.84 -3.62 -4.29
C LEU A 144 23.05 -2.10 -4.28
N LEU A 145 23.30 -1.47 -3.12
CA LEU A 145 23.68 -0.06 -3.00
C LEU A 145 25.18 0.18 -3.21
N LEU A 146 26.02 -0.83 -3.06
CA LEU A 146 27.46 -0.75 -3.27
C LEU A 146 27.85 -1.10 -4.72
N ASP A 147 27.04 -1.95 -5.37
CA ASP A 147 27.21 -2.34 -6.78
C ASP A 147 26.70 -1.27 -7.79
N THR A 148 26.59 -0.02 -7.35
CA THR A 148 26.13 1.14 -8.14
C THR A 148 27.25 2.12 -8.38
#